data_AF-A0A7U9DUR9-F1
#
_entry.id   AF-A0A7U9DUR9-F1
#
_cell.length_a   1.000
_cell.length_b   1.000
_cell.length_c   1.000
_cell.angle_alpha   90.00
_cell.angle_beta   90.00
_cell.angle_gamma   90.00
#
_symmetry.space_group_name_H-M   'P 1'
#
loop_
_entity.id
_entity.type
_entity.pdbx_description
1 polymer ?
#
loop_
_entity_poly.entity_id
_entity_poly.type
_entity_poly.pdbx_seq_one_letter_code
_entity_poly.pdbx_strand_id
1 'polypeptide(L)'
;MTALRPERDSGTAGDQGSSYGQPYGDSGAFGGGRYEESAVGEENRPPLLDDETVALRIPEPPAPRTTAGTGPIGGGPDGGGRAARRKAAKRRHGRRGAPRDQAPEEEAEQAPKAPLSRVEARRQARARKPGAAVVASRAIGEIFITTGVLMLLFVTYQLWWTNVRAHAQANQAASNLQDDWANGKRSPGSFEPGQGFALLHIPKLDVVVPIAEGISSKKVLDRGMVGHYAEDGLKTAMPDAEAGNFGLAGHRNTHGEPFRYINKLEPGDPIVVETQDKYFVYKMASILPVTSPSNVSVLDPVPKQSGFKGPGRYITLTTCTPEFTSKYRMIVWGKMVEERPRSKGKPDALVS
;
A
#
# COMPACT_ATOMS: atom_id res chain seq x y z
N MET A 1 -7.60 77.77 -3.35
CA MET A 1 -8.89 77.36 -3.94
C MET A 1 -9.25 78.39 -4.99
N THR A 2 -9.30 77.98 -6.27
CA THR A 2 -10.12 78.48 -7.39
C THR A 2 -9.55 77.82 -8.64
N ALA A 3 -10.29 76.87 -9.18
CA ALA A 3 -10.08 76.29 -10.50
C ALA A 3 -11.09 76.91 -11.46
N LEU A 4 -10.76 76.97 -12.76
CA LEU A 4 -11.61 76.88 -13.98
C LEU A 4 -10.75 77.38 -15.17
N ARG A 5 -10.24 76.52 -16.07
CA ARG A 5 -10.83 75.97 -17.33
C ARG A 5 -10.66 76.93 -18.55
N PRO A 6 -10.93 76.48 -19.80
CA PRO A 6 -10.01 75.94 -20.82
C PRO A 6 -9.91 76.87 -22.06
N GLU A 7 -9.30 76.42 -23.18
CA GLU A 7 -9.48 76.72 -24.64
C GLU A 7 -8.32 75.93 -25.32
N ARG A 8 -8.43 74.96 -26.25
CA ARG A 8 -9.12 74.68 -27.53
C ARG A 8 -8.49 75.31 -28.80
N ASP A 9 -8.03 74.39 -29.65
CA ASP A 9 -8.02 74.34 -31.13
C ASP A 9 -6.98 75.01 -32.05
N SER A 10 -6.73 74.23 -33.13
CA SER A 10 -6.13 74.53 -34.44
C SER A 10 -4.59 74.65 -34.50
N GLY A 11 -3.86 74.12 -35.49
CA GLY A 11 -4.17 73.44 -36.73
C GLY A 11 -2.96 73.57 -37.68
N THR A 12 -2.80 72.58 -38.58
CA THR A 12 -2.10 72.62 -39.89
C THR A 12 -0.55 72.62 -40.01
N ALA A 13 -0.07 71.47 -40.53
CA ALA A 13 0.59 71.28 -41.85
C ALA A 13 2.11 71.46 -42.06
N GLY A 14 2.70 70.40 -42.62
CA GLY A 14 3.90 70.38 -43.49
C GLY A 14 5.23 70.20 -42.76
N ASP A 15 6.25 69.49 -43.24
CA ASP A 15 6.51 68.68 -44.43
C ASP A 15 7.94 68.08 -44.24
N GLN A 16 8.26 67.01 -44.97
CA GLN A 16 9.59 66.47 -45.31
C GLN A 16 10.40 65.66 -44.27
N GLY A 17 10.80 64.45 -44.68
CA GLY A 17 11.97 63.79 -44.09
C GLY A 17 12.04 62.26 -44.16
N SER A 18 11.96 61.69 -45.37
CA SER A 18 12.46 60.38 -45.83
C SER A 18 13.11 59.38 -44.82
N SER A 19 12.60 58.15 -44.81
CA SER A 19 13.44 56.94 -44.88
C SER A 19 12.69 55.79 -45.58
N TYR A 20 13.25 55.38 -46.72
CA TYR A 20 12.94 54.19 -47.52
C TYR A 20 13.04 52.91 -46.65
N GLY A 21 12.33 51.79 -46.87
CA GLY A 21 11.83 51.20 -48.11
C GLY A 21 12.29 49.73 -48.13
N GLN A 22 11.32 48.81 -48.14
CA GLN A 22 11.42 47.34 -48.16
C GLN A 22 11.97 46.75 -49.50
N PRO A 23 11.57 45.55 -49.98
CA PRO A 23 11.90 44.14 -49.65
C PRO A 23 12.39 43.37 -50.93
N TYR A 24 12.61 42.04 -50.88
CA TYR A 24 12.43 41.01 -51.96
C TYR A 24 12.86 39.66 -51.32
N GLY A 25 12.15 38.51 -51.31
CA GLY A 25 11.45 37.77 -52.38
C GLY A 25 12.49 37.03 -53.25
N ASP A 26 12.45 35.74 -53.63
CA ASP A 26 11.59 34.56 -53.49
C ASP A 26 12.34 33.41 -54.23
N SER A 27 12.03 32.14 -53.94
CA SER A 27 12.28 30.91 -54.74
C SER A 27 13.74 30.48 -55.00
N GLY A 28 14.15 29.20 -55.05
CA GLY A 28 13.49 27.92 -54.93
C GLY A 28 14.46 26.80 -55.36
N ALA A 29 14.31 25.63 -54.73
CA ALA A 29 14.47 24.28 -55.32
C ALA A 29 15.83 23.51 -55.31
N PHE A 30 15.69 22.26 -54.84
CA PHE A 30 16.43 21.01 -55.05
C PHE A 30 17.82 20.78 -54.41
N GLY A 31 17.82 19.89 -53.41
CA GLY A 31 19.02 19.17 -52.95
C GLY A 31 18.66 18.23 -51.79
N GLY A 32 18.37 16.97 -52.10
CA GLY A 32 17.87 15.96 -51.17
C GLY A 32 18.79 15.70 -49.98
N GLY A 33 18.20 15.71 -48.78
CA GLY A 33 18.78 15.19 -47.56
C GLY A 33 17.70 14.44 -46.80
N ARG A 34 17.73 13.11 -46.93
CA ARG A 34 16.88 12.15 -46.25
C ARG A 34 16.99 12.37 -44.73
N TYR A 35 15.95 12.92 -44.10
CA TYR A 35 15.77 12.84 -42.64
C TYR A 35 15.01 11.55 -42.38
N GLU A 36 15.76 10.52 -41.97
CA GLU A 36 15.21 9.29 -41.43
C GLU A 36 14.40 9.60 -40.18
N GLU A 37 13.13 9.24 -40.27
CA GLU A 37 12.21 9.07 -39.16
C GLU A 37 12.74 7.97 -38.24
N SER A 38 13.59 8.35 -37.29
CA SER A 38 14.02 7.47 -36.22
C SER A 38 12.97 7.53 -35.10
N ALA A 39 12.05 6.57 -35.15
CA ALA A 39 11.33 6.11 -34.00
C ALA A 39 12.33 5.69 -32.91
N VAL A 40 12.54 6.55 -31.92
CA VAL A 40 13.21 6.23 -30.65
C VAL A 40 12.07 6.27 -29.64
N GLY A 41 11.54 5.14 -29.20
CA GLY A 41 12.26 4.04 -28.58
C GLY A 41 11.59 3.88 -27.23
N GLU A 42 10.49 3.12 -27.24
CA GLU A 42 9.73 2.70 -26.06
C GLU A 42 10.56 1.69 -25.26
N GLU A 43 11.72 2.11 -24.76
CA GLU A 43 12.66 1.21 -24.11
C GLU A 43 13.54 1.96 -23.10
N ASN A 44 12.90 2.49 -22.04
CA ASN A 44 13.54 2.56 -20.72
C ASN A 44 12.50 2.79 -19.60
N ARG A 45 11.47 1.94 -19.55
CA ARG A 45 10.70 1.81 -18.31
C ARG A 45 11.51 0.93 -17.36
N PRO A 46 11.97 1.43 -16.20
CA PRO A 46 12.45 0.51 -15.17
C PRO A 46 11.31 -0.45 -14.85
N PRO A 47 11.57 -1.77 -14.72
CA PRO A 47 10.52 -2.71 -14.40
C PRO A 47 9.86 -2.28 -13.10
N LEU A 48 8.53 -2.43 -13.02
CA LEU A 48 7.82 -2.38 -11.74
C LEU A 48 8.47 -3.42 -10.84
N LEU A 49 9.34 -2.98 -9.95
CA LEU A 49 10.08 -3.88 -9.07
C LEU A 49 9.06 -4.49 -8.11
N ASP A 50 9.01 -5.81 -8.07
CA ASP A 50 8.17 -6.51 -7.11
C ASP A 50 8.58 -6.08 -5.69
N ASP A 51 7.65 -5.50 -4.93
CA ASP A 51 7.91 -4.87 -3.62
C ASP A 51 8.67 -5.81 -2.66
N GLU A 52 8.45 -7.12 -2.76
CA GLU A 52 9.19 -8.14 -2.00
C GLU A 52 10.68 -8.19 -2.36
N THR A 53 11.04 -8.06 -3.64
CA THR A 53 12.43 -8.13 -4.10
C THR A 53 13.25 -6.92 -3.71
N VAL A 54 12.60 -5.77 -3.50
CA VAL A 54 13.26 -4.54 -3.04
C VAL A 54 13.54 -4.62 -1.54
N ALA A 55 12.60 -5.15 -0.74
CA ALA A 55 12.76 -5.30 0.70
C ALA A 55 13.87 -6.29 1.08
N LEU A 56 14.13 -7.31 0.27
CA LEU A 56 15.19 -8.30 0.49
C LEU A 56 16.62 -7.78 0.26
N ARG A 57 16.79 -6.62 -0.40
CA ARG A 57 18.10 -6.05 -0.75
C ARG A 57 18.66 -5.09 0.30
N ILE A 58 17.87 -4.76 1.33
CA ILE A 58 18.27 -3.83 2.39
C ILE A 58 18.70 -4.64 3.62
N PRO A 59 19.89 -4.38 4.20
CA PRO A 59 20.31 -5.05 5.43
C PRO A 59 19.28 -4.84 6.53
N GLU A 60 19.06 -5.87 7.35
CA GLU A 60 18.06 -5.81 8.41
C GLU A 60 18.37 -4.67 9.40
N PRO A 61 17.36 -3.91 9.85
CA PRO A 61 17.58 -2.92 10.87
C PRO A 61 18.12 -3.62 12.14
N PRO A 62 19.08 -3.01 12.86
CA PRO A 62 19.65 -3.61 14.04
C PRO A 62 18.55 -3.88 15.08
N ALA A 63 18.52 -5.10 15.60
CA ALA A 63 17.62 -5.47 16.68
C ALA A 63 17.83 -4.57 17.91
N PRO A 64 16.78 -4.26 18.69
CA PRO A 64 16.95 -3.54 19.95
C PRO A 64 17.90 -4.33 20.87
N ARG A 65 18.94 -3.66 21.37
CA ARG A 65 19.94 -4.26 22.27
C ARG A 65 19.28 -4.71 23.58
N THR A 66 18.99 -6.00 23.70
CA THR A 66 18.75 -6.65 24.98
C THR A 66 20.08 -6.97 25.64
N THR A 67 20.40 -6.29 26.73
CA THR A 67 21.51 -6.66 27.61
C THR A 67 21.16 -7.97 28.33
N ALA A 68 21.84 -9.06 27.98
CA ALA A 68 21.73 -10.33 28.70
C ALA A 68 23.12 -10.93 28.95
N GLY A 69 23.47 -10.99 30.23
CA GLY A 69 23.94 -12.21 30.90
C GLY A 69 25.22 -12.86 30.39
N THR A 70 26.32 -12.58 31.10
CA THR A 70 27.56 -13.35 31.12
C THR A 70 27.29 -14.80 31.56
N GLY A 71 27.71 -15.77 30.75
CA GLY A 71 27.82 -17.19 31.14
C GLY A 71 29.20 -17.72 30.71
N PRO A 72 29.94 -18.45 31.57
CA PRO A 72 31.32 -18.80 31.29
C PRO A 72 31.47 -20.08 30.45
N ILE A 73 32.61 -20.11 29.77
CA ILE A 73 33.18 -21.16 28.93
C ILE A 73 33.91 -22.19 29.81
N GLY A 74 33.88 -23.45 29.40
CA GLY A 74 34.81 -24.52 29.80
C GLY A 74 34.16 -25.88 29.56
N GLY A 75 34.75 -26.91 28.98
CA GLY A 75 36.10 -27.23 28.51
C GLY A 75 36.07 -28.77 28.30
N GLY A 76 36.57 -29.29 27.18
CA GLY A 76 36.85 -30.73 27.04
C GLY A 76 38.18 -31.11 27.73
N PRO A 77 38.72 -32.35 27.59
CA PRO A 77 38.31 -33.45 26.70
C PRO A 77 38.42 -34.87 27.34
N ASP A 78 38.38 -35.88 26.45
CA ASP A 78 38.95 -37.24 26.55
C ASP A 78 38.10 -38.44 27.01
N GLY A 79 38.29 -39.56 26.30
CA GLY A 79 38.11 -40.91 26.84
C GLY A 79 37.29 -41.87 25.97
N GLY A 80 37.96 -42.61 25.08
CA GLY A 80 37.34 -43.57 24.17
C GLY A 80 36.83 -44.87 24.80
N GLY A 81 36.08 -45.65 24.01
CA GLY A 81 35.66 -47.00 24.41
C GLY A 81 34.91 -47.73 23.31
N ARG A 82 35.56 -48.76 22.76
CA ARG A 82 35.11 -49.61 21.65
C ARG A 82 33.91 -50.47 22.08
N ALA A 83 32.74 -50.33 21.44
CA ALA A 83 31.80 -51.43 21.25
C ALA A 83 30.70 -51.05 20.24
N ALA A 84 30.30 -52.03 19.43
CA ALA A 84 29.08 -52.05 18.62
C ALA A 84 29.05 -51.25 17.30
N ARG A 85 30.08 -51.47 16.49
CA ARG A 85 29.94 -51.54 15.03
C ARG A 85 29.13 -52.80 14.67
N ARG A 86 27.84 -52.69 14.34
CA ARG A 86 27.14 -53.60 13.39
C ARG A 86 25.68 -53.20 13.15
N LYS A 87 25.34 -53.14 11.84
CA LYS A 87 24.01 -53.08 11.20
C LYS A 87 23.48 -51.71 10.78
N ALA A 88 24.26 -51.04 9.94
CA ALA A 88 23.72 -50.28 8.81
C ALA A 88 23.90 -51.14 7.55
N ALA A 89 22.81 -51.71 7.01
CA ALA A 89 22.74 -52.15 5.62
C ALA A 89 21.28 -52.39 5.20
N LYS A 90 20.90 -51.72 4.12
CA LYS A 90 19.77 -52.01 3.23
C LYS A 90 18.38 -51.88 3.83
N ARG A 91 17.64 -50.84 3.40
CA ARG A 91 16.59 -50.99 2.37
C ARG A 91 16.39 -49.66 1.63
N ARG A 92 16.94 -49.58 0.42
CA ARG A 92 16.68 -48.56 -0.60
C ARG A 92 16.11 -49.30 -1.81
N HIS A 93 14.91 -48.89 -2.27
CA HIS A 93 14.23 -49.16 -3.56
C HIS A 93 14.03 -50.65 -3.96
N GLY A 94 12.92 -51.14 -4.52
CA GLY A 94 11.83 -50.57 -5.33
C GLY A 94 11.68 -51.48 -6.56
N ARG A 95 10.49 -52.02 -6.89
CA ARG A 95 10.21 -52.57 -8.23
C ARG A 95 8.72 -52.69 -8.56
N ARG A 96 8.38 -52.16 -9.74
CA ARG A 96 7.12 -52.26 -10.52
C ARG A 96 6.94 -53.66 -11.16
N GLY A 97 5.68 -54.07 -11.34
CA GLY A 97 5.12 -54.40 -12.67
C GLY A 97 5.12 -55.84 -13.20
N ALA A 98 3.93 -56.47 -13.13
CA ALA A 98 3.20 -57.24 -14.17
C ALA A 98 3.71 -58.63 -14.65
N PRO A 99 2.94 -59.38 -15.49
CA PRO A 99 1.72 -60.17 -15.19
C PRO A 99 1.84 -61.64 -15.70
N ARG A 100 0.75 -62.44 -15.62
CA ARG A 100 0.47 -63.79 -16.20
C ARG A 100 0.00 -64.78 -15.12
N ASP A 101 -0.93 -65.72 -15.30
CA ASP A 101 -1.85 -66.08 -16.37
C ASP A 101 -2.99 -66.89 -15.70
N GLN A 102 -4.16 -66.93 -16.34
CA GLN A 102 -5.39 -67.57 -15.87
C GLN A 102 -5.35 -69.11 -15.97
N ALA A 103 -5.99 -69.80 -15.01
CA ALA A 103 -7.03 -70.84 -15.18
C ALA A 103 -6.97 -71.92 -14.07
N PRO A 104 -8.08 -72.61 -13.74
CA PRO A 104 -9.50 -72.23 -13.80
C PRO A 104 -10.08 -72.01 -12.39
N GLU A 105 -11.10 -71.16 -12.29
CA GLU A 105 -11.98 -71.11 -11.13
C GLU A 105 -12.77 -72.41 -11.09
N GLU A 106 -12.38 -73.33 -10.20
CA GLU A 106 -13.31 -74.34 -9.71
C GLU A 106 -14.44 -73.59 -8.99
N GLU A 107 -15.66 -73.76 -9.51
CA GLU A 107 -16.90 -73.53 -8.80
C GLU A 107 -16.87 -74.33 -7.49
N ALA A 108 -16.27 -73.75 -6.44
CA ALA A 108 -16.53 -74.15 -5.07
C ALA A 108 -17.94 -73.67 -4.73
N GLU A 109 -18.90 -74.47 -5.18
CA GLU A 109 -20.11 -74.85 -4.47
C GLU A 109 -20.24 -74.07 -3.16
N GLN A 110 -21.16 -73.10 -3.14
CA GLN A 110 -21.54 -72.39 -1.93
C GLN A 110 -22.18 -73.40 -0.97
N ALA A 111 -21.34 -74.11 -0.23
CA ALA A 111 -21.73 -74.90 0.91
C ALA A 111 -22.48 -73.96 1.87
N PRO A 112 -23.67 -74.36 2.36
CA PRO A 112 -24.47 -73.49 3.19
C PRO A 112 -23.63 -73.19 4.43
N LYS A 113 -23.20 -71.93 4.59
CA LYS A 113 -22.52 -71.50 5.82
C LYS A 113 -23.47 -71.82 6.95
N ALA A 114 -23.12 -72.82 7.74
CA ALA A 114 -23.87 -73.23 8.92
C ALA A 114 -24.25 -71.97 9.72
N PRO A 115 -25.47 -71.88 10.26
CA PRO A 115 -25.89 -70.70 11.00
C PRO A 115 -24.88 -70.50 12.13
N LEU A 116 -24.06 -69.45 12.02
CA LEU A 116 -23.07 -69.13 13.04
C LEU A 116 -23.80 -69.09 14.37
N SER A 117 -23.26 -69.81 15.36
CA SER A 117 -23.77 -69.75 16.72
C SER A 117 -23.96 -68.28 17.11
N ARG A 118 -25.05 -67.97 17.83
CA ARG A 118 -25.35 -66.61 18.32
C ARG A 118 -24.13 -65.97 19.01
N VAL A 119 -23.24 -66.79 19.55
CA VAL A 119 -21.97 -66.40 20.18
C VAL A 119 -20.89 -66.02 19.17
N GLU A 120 -20.71 -66.77 18.09
CA GLU A 120 -19.71 -66.51 17.04
C GLU A 120 -20.09 -65.31 16.17
N ALA A 121 -21.38 -65.19 15.84
CA ALA A 121 -21.91 -63.99 15.18
C ALA A 121 -21.70 -62.73 16.06
N ARG A 122 -21.89 -62.85 17.38
CA ARG A 122 -21.59 -61.76 18.34
C ARG A 122 -20.10 -61.46 18.45
N ARG A 123 -19.23 -62.46 18.34
CA ARG A 123 -17.76 -62.29 18.44
C ARG A 123 -17.20 -61.61 17.19
N GLN A 124 -17.64 -62.01 15.99
CA GLN A 124 -17.29 -61.32 14.74
C GLN A 124 -17.87 -59.90 14.68
N ALA A 125 -19.08 -59.66 15.21
CA ALA A 125 -19.64 -58.31 15.34
C ALA A 125 -18.84 -57.41 16.30
N ARG A 126 -18.20 -57.98 17.34
CA ARG A 126 -17.28 -57.24 18.23
C ARG A 126 -15.93 -56.94 17.57
N ALA A 127 -15.40 -57.86 16.76
CA ALA A 127 -14.14 -57.68 16.03
C ALA A 127 -14.23 -56.64 14.89
N ARG A 128 -15.44 -56.39 14.37
CA ARG A 128 -15.71 -55.35 13.36
C ARG A 128 -15.87 -53.93 13.94
N LYS A 129 -15.84 -53.77 15.26
CA LYS A 129 -15.89 -52.44 15.86
C LYS A 129 -14.53 -51.76 15.70
N PRO A 130 -14.46 -50.52 15.19
CA PRO A 130 -13.20 -49.79 15.09
C PRO A 130 -12.56 -49.76 16.48
N GLY A 131 -11.28 -50.10 16.56
CA GLY A 131 -10.56 -50.11 17.84
C GLY A 131 -10.63 -48.74 18.51
N ALA A 132 -10.71 -48.71 19.84
CA ALA A 132 -10.83 -47.46 20.61
C ALA A 132 -9.76 -46.42 20.22
N ALA A 133 -8.57 -46.86 19.83
CA ALA A 133 -7.50 -46.02 19.30
C ALA A 133 -7.86 -45.31 17.97
N VAL A 134 -8.58 -45.99 17.06
CA VAL A 134 -9.03 -45.42 15.77
C VAL A 134 -10.15 -44.40 15.98
N VAL A 135 -11.04 -44.65 16.96
CA VAL A 135 -12.09 -43.71 17.35
C VAL A 135 -11.48 -42.48 18.01
N ALA A 136 -10.52 -42.67 18.92
CA ALA A 136 -9.79 -41.57 19.57
C ALA A 136 -8.99 -40.73 18.56
N SER A 137 -8.29 -41.36 17.60
CA SER A 137 -7.55 -40.61 16.57
C SER A 137 -8.47 -39.81 15.65
N ARG A 138 -9.68 -40.31 15.36
CA ARG A 138 -10.69 -39.56 14.61
C ARG A 138 -11.18 -38.33 15.37
N ALA A 139 -11.52 -38.49 16.65
CA ALA A 139 -11.95 -37.36 17.48
C ALA A 139 -10.87 -36.29 17.61
N ILE A 140 -9.61 -36.69 17.82
CA ILE A 140 -8.47 -35.76 17.83
C ILE A 140 -8.33 -35.06 16.47
N GLY A 141 -8.36 -35.81 15.37
CA GLY A 141 -8.29 -35.25 14.03
C GLY A 141 -9.40 -34.23 13.74
N GLU A 142 -10.63 -34.53 14.16
CA GLU A 142 -11.78 -33.62 14.00
C GLU A 142 -11.62 -32.34 14.82
N ILE A 143 -11.09 -32.42 16.05
CA ILE A 143 -10.77 -31.23 16.87
C ILE A 143 -9.71 -30.37 16.19
N PHE A 144 -8.65 -30.98 15.64
CA PHE A 144 -7.61 -30.22 14.94
C PHE A 144 -8.14 -29.58 13.64
N ILE A 145 -8.97 -30.29 12.87
CA ILE A 145 -9.60 -29.76 11.65
C ILE A 145 -10.53 -28.59 11.99
N THR A 146 -11.42 -28.76 12.97
CA THR A 146 -12.36 -27.70 13.38
C THR A 146 -11.63 -26.48 13.94
N THR A 147 -10.59 -26.69 14.74
CA THR A 147 -9.73 -25.60 15.23
C THR A 147 -9.04 -24.88 14.08
N GLY A 148 -8.47 -25.62 13.12
CA GLY A 148 -7.82 -25.04 11.94
C GLY A 148 -8.79 -24.21 11.09
N VAL A 149 -9.99 -24.72 10.83
CA VAL A 149 -11.04 -24.00 10.09
C VAL A 149 -11.47 -22.74 10.85
N LEU A 150 -11.62 -22.82 12.18
CA LEU A 150 -11.97 -21.68 13.01
C LEU A 150 -10.88 -20.60 12.98
N MET A 151 -9.61 -20.99 13.04
CA MET A 151 -8.49 -20.05 12.89
C MET A 151 -8.46 -19.40 11.50
N LEU A 152 -8.69 -20.16 10.42
CA LEU A 152 -8.76 -19.60 9.06
C LEU A 152 -9.93 -18.61 8.89
N LEU A 153 -11.10 -18.94 9.43
CA LEU A 153 -12.25 -18.04 9.45
C LEU A 153 -11.96 -16.78 10.27
N PHE A 154 -11.29 -16.92 11.42
CA PHE A 154 -10.91 -15.79 12.26
C PHE A 154 -9.95 -14.84 11.53
N VAL A 155 -8.92 -15.34 10.86
CA VAL A 155 -8.00 -14.51 10.06
C VAL A 155 -8.74 -13.79 8.94
N THR A 156 -9.63 -14.49 8.23
CA THR A 156 -10.45 -13.90 7.16
C THR A 156 -11.36 -12.80 7.71
N TYR A 157 -11.99 -13.03 8.87
CA TYR A 157 -12.80 -12.03 9.56
C TYR A 157 -11.99 -10.80 9.94
N GLN A 158 -10.79 -10.95 10.48
CA GLN A 158 -9.93 -9.82 10.83
C GLN A 158 -9.60 -8.94 9.62
N LEU A 159 -9.31 -9.54 8.46
CA LEU A 159 -8.98 -8.79 7.24
C LEU A 159 -10.19 -8.10 6.62
N TRP A 160 -11.35 -8.76 6.59
CA TRP A 160 -12.52 -8.22 5.91
C TRP A 160 -13.37 -7.30 6.79
N TRP A 161 -13.69 -7.74 8.02
CA TRP A 161 -14.63 -7.02 8.87
C TRP A 161 -14.07 -5.69 9.39
N THR A 162 -12.77 -5.63 9.70
CA THR A 162 -12.13 -4.39 10.15
C THR A 162 -12.12 -3.34 9.05
N ASN A 163 -11.90 -3.74 7.80
CA ASN A 163 -11.99 -2.86 6.64
C ASN A 163 -13.42 -2.32 6.45
N VAL A 164 -14.44 -3.18 6.52
CA VAL A 164 -15.85 -2.74 6.41
C VAL A 164 -16.21 -1.74 7.51
N ARG A 165 -15.84 -2.04 8.77
CA ARG A 165 -16.10 -1.13 9.90
C ARG A 165 -15.37 0.21 9.74
N ALA A 166 -14.13 0.19 9.28
CA ALA A 166 -13.34 1.40 9.08
C ALA A 166 -13.89 2.25 7.94
N HIS A 167 -14.30 1.66 6.81
CA HIS A 167 -15.01 2.40 5.76
C HIS A 167 -16.30 3.03 6.27
N ALA A 168 -17.08 2.33 7.09
CA ALA A 168 -18.29 2.91 7.69
C ALA A 168 -17.95 4.12 8.58
N GLN A 169 -16.91 4.03 9.40
CA GLN A 169 -16.45 5.14 10.25
C GLN A 169 -15.89 6.31 9.43
N ALA A 170 -15.08 6.03 8.42
CA ALA A 170 -14.52 7.03 7.52
C ALA A 170 -15.62 7.75 6.71
N ASN A 171 -16.59 7.00 6.18
CA ASN A 171 -17.72 7.58 5.44
C ASN A 171 -18.60 8.45 6.33
N GLN A 172 -18.86 8.02 7.57
CA GLN A 172 -19.60 8.82 8.53
C GLN A 172 -18.81 10.09 8.92
N ALA A 173 -17.49 9.99 9.10
CA ALA A 173 -16.66 11.16 9.37
C ALA A 173 -16.62 12.12 8.16
N ALA A 174 -16.55 11.60 6.94
CA ALA A 174 -16.62 12.37 5.71
C ALA A 174 -17.96 13.11 5.57
N SER A 175 -19.09 12.42 5.78
CA SER A 175 -20.42 13.03 5.69
C SER A 175 -20.60 14.11 6.75
N ASN A 176 -20.24 13.84 8.00
CA ASN A 176 -20.33 14.82 9.08
C ASN A 176 -19.48 16.07 8.78
N LEU A 177 -18.28 15.88 8.24
CA LEU A 177 -17.39 16.98 7.87
C LEU A 177 -17.97 17.82 6.74
N GLN A 178 -18.53 17.18 5.71
CA GLN A 178 -19.21 17.86 4.61
C GLN A 178 -20.48 18.60 5.09
N ASP A 179 -21.25 18.00 5.99
CA ASP A 179 -22.44 18.62 6.60
C ASP A 179 -22.05 19.83 7.45
N ASP A 180 -20.98 19.74 8.25
CA ASP A 180 -20.48 20.86 9.06
C ASP A 180 -20.03 22.02 8.16
N TRP A 181 -19.36 21.73 7.04
CA TRP A 181 -19.00 22.73 6.03
C TRP A 181 -20.22 23.36 5.36
N ALA A 182 -21.21 22.55 4.98
CA ALA A 182 -22.45 23.03 4.36
C ALA A 182 -23.27 23.94 5.30
N ASN A 183 -23.21 23.66 6.60
CA ASN A 183 -23.87 24.46 7.64
C ASN A 183 -23.01 25.64 8.13
N GLY A 184 -21.84 25.89 7.53
CA GLY A 184 -21.00 27.05 7.82
C GLY A 184 -20.35 27.04 9.21
N LYS A 185 -20.24 25.89 9.87
CA LYS A 185 -19.46 25.78 11.11
C LYS A 185 -17.99 26.01 10.77
N ARG A 186 -17.40 27.11 11.24
CA ARG A 186 -16.00 27.45 10.93
C ARG A 186 -15.04 26.42 11.52
N SER A 187 -14.06 26.00 10.72
CA SER A 187 -12.90 25.26 11.20
C SER A 187 -12.16 26.05 12.28
N PRO A 188 -11.88 25.45 13.45
CA PRO A 188 -10.99 26.06 14.43
C PRO A 188 -9.59 26.20 13.80
N GLY A 189 -8.92 27.33 14.01
CA GLY A 189 -7.56 27.56 13.47
C GLY A 189 -6.50 26.56 13.98
N SER A 190 -6.86 25.72 14.96
CA SER A 190 -6.11 24.57 15.46
C SER A 190 -7.05 23.37 15.58
N PHE A 191 -6.59 22.20 15.14
CA PHE A 191 -7.35 20.94 15.22
C PHE A 191 -6.93 20.12 16.44
N GLU A 192 -7.91 19.51 17.09
CA GLU A 192 -7.66 18.57 18.19
C GLU A 192 -7.19 17.21 17.63
N PRO A 193 -6.33 16.46 18.34
CA PRO A 193 -5.90 15.13 17.91
C PRO A 193 -7.09 14.19 17.67
N GLY A 194 -7.21 13.68 16.44
CA GLY A 194 -8.32 12.84 15.99
C GLY A 194 -9.48 13.59 15.33
N GLN A 195 -9.42 14.92 15.28
CA GLN A 195 -10.43 15.73 14.60
C GLN A 195 -10.19 15.72 13.09
N GLY A 196 -11.20 15.30 12.33
CA GLY A 196 -11.21 15.41 10.86
C GLY A 196 -11.30 16.87 10.42
N PHE A 197 -10.48 17.26 9.44
CA PHE A 197 -10.43 18.65 8.95
C PHE A 197 -10.38 18.79 7.43
N ALA A 198 -10.12 17.71 6.70
CA ALA A 198 -10.07 17.70 5.25
C ALA A 198 -10.49 16.33 4.69
N LEU A 199 -10.73 16.27 3.38
CA LEU A 199 -10.88 15.04 2.62
C LEU A 199 -9.71 14.90 1.65
N LEU A 200 -9.11 13.71 1.61
CA LEU A 200 -8.11 13.34 0.63
C LEU A 200 -8.79 12.55 -0.49
N HIS A 201 -8.56 12.99 -1.73
CA HIS A 201 -9.01 12.31 -2.94
C HIS A 201 -7.80 11.87 -3.77
N ILE A 202 -7.78 10.60 -4.18
CA ILE A 202 -6.80 10.07 -5.13
C ILE A 202 -7.57 9.34 -6.23
N PRO A 203 -7.98 10.06 -7.31
CA PRO A 203 -8.89 9.53 -8.33
C PRO A 203 -8.43 8.21 -8.95
N LYS A 204 -7.14 8.09 -9.31
CA LYS A 204 -6.59 6.86 -9.92
C LYS A 204 -6.75 5.61 -9.04
N LEU A 205 -6.87 5.79 -7.73
CA LEU A 205 -6.97 4.71 -6.76
C LEU A 205 -8.39 4.56 -6.19
N ASP A 206 -9.36 5.34 -6.67
CA ASP A 206 -10.72 5.41 -6.13
C ASP A 206 -10.76 5.67 -4.61
N VAL A 207 -9.80 6.45 -4.10
CA VAL A 207 -9.70 6.78 -2.67
C VAL A 207 -10.38 8.12 -2.40
N VAL A 208 -11.34 8.10 -1.47
CA VAL A 208 -11.88 9.28 -0.79
C VAL A 208 -11.87 9.01 0.71
N VAL A 209 -11.05 9.74 1.46
CA VAL A 209 -10.83 9.45 2.88
C VAL A 209 -10.67 10.72 3.71
N PRO A 210 -11.24 10.80 4.93
CA PRO A 210 -11.00 11.92 5.82
C PRO A 210 -9.54 12.00 6.27
N ILE A 211 -9.04 13.22 6.34
CA ILE A 211 -7.78 13.57 7.00
C ILE A 211 -8.12 14.09 8.39
N ALA A 212 -7.50 13.49 9.41
CA ALA A 212 -7.59 13.97 10.79
C ALA A 212 -6.23 14.39 11.33
N GLU A 213 -6.24 15.26 12.34
CA GLU A 213 -5.01 15.72 12.99
C GLU A 213 -4.37 14.62 13.87
N GLY A 214 -3.08 14.38 13.70
CA GLY A 214 -2.31 13.35 14.41
C GLY A 214 -2.36 11.97 13.75
N ILE A 215 -1.42 11.10 14.11
CA ILE A 215 -1.27 9.75 13.53
C ILE A 215 -1.52 8.62 14.54
N SER A 216 -2.30 8.90 15.58
CA SER A 216 -2.69 7.88 16.57
C SER A 216 -3.46 6.74 15.92
N SER A 217 -3.02 5.49 16.12
CA SER A 217 -3.73 4.31 15.59
C SER A 217 -5.19 4.29 16.05
N LYS A 218 -5.45 4.36 17.36
CA LYS A 218 -6.81 4.20 17.91
C LYS A 218 -7.77 5.35 17.58
N LYS A 219 -7.24 6.57 17.46
CA LYS A 219 -8.07 7.77 17.26
C LYS A 219 -8.24 8.13 15.79
N VAL A 220 -7.27 7.77 14.94
CA VAL A 220 -7.21 8.19 13.54
C VAL A 220 -7.13 6.99 12.61
N LEU A 221 -6.00 6.29 12.57
CA LEU A 221 -5.70 5.33 11.51
C LEU A 221 -6.64 4.12 11.53
N ASP A 222 -6.90 3.53 12.70
CA ASP A 222 -7.78 2.36 12.88
C ASP A 222 -9.27 2.71 12.66
N ARG A 223 -9.59 3.99 12.48
CA ARG A 223 -10.94 4.46 12.11
C ARG A 223 -11.11 4.65 10.61
N GLY A 224 -10.14 4.21 9.82
CA GLY A 224 -10.13 4.34 8.36
C GLY A 224 -9.86 5.74 7.85
N MET A 225 -9.31 6.62 8.68
CA MET A 225 -8.87 7.95 8.28
C MET A 225 -7.36 7.95 7.99
N VAL A 226 -6.89 8.97 7.28
CA VAL A 226 -5.46 9.29 7.18
C VAL A 226 -5.11 10.37 8.21
N GLY A 227 -3.91 10.28 8.79
CA GLY A 227 -3.46 11.18 9.83
C GLY A 227 -2.45 12.19 9.32
N HIS A 228 -2.65 13.47 9.63
CA HIS A 228 -1.62 14.50 9.47
C HIS A 228 -0.59 14.39 10.59
N TYR A 229 0.70 14.46 10.25
CA TYR A 229 1.76 14.48 11.26
C TYR A 229 1.69 15.79 12.05
N ALA A 230 1.29 15.68 13.32
CA ALA A 230 0.99 16.82 14.19
C ALA A 230 1.62 16.70 15.58
N GLU A 231 2.26 15.56 15.87
CA GLU A 231 2.96 15.36 17.14
C GLU A 231 4.24 16.21 17.23
N ASP A 232 4.64 16.50 18.47
CA ASP A 232 5.85 17.26 18.76
C ASP A 232 7.09 16.65 18.08
N GLY A 233 7.84 17.50 17.38
CA GLY A 233 9.04 17.11 16.64
C GLY A 233 8.79 16.48 15.26
N LEU A 234 7.54 16.15 14.91
CA LEU A 234 7.15 15.66 13.58
C LEU A 234 6.07 16.49 12.90
N LYS A 235 5.58 17.55 13.56
CA LYS A 235 4.55 18.44 13.01
C LYS A 235 4.94 18.97 11.62
N THR A 236 4.10 18.68 10.63
CA THR A 236 4.28 19.12 9.25
C THR A 236 3.45 20.37 8.92
N ALA A 237 3.72 20.99 7.77
CA ALA A 237 3.04 22.21 7.34
C ALA A 237 1.63 21.89 6.83
N MET A 238 0.66 22.77 7.09
CA MET A 238 -0.68 22.65 6.50
C MET A 238 -0.67 22.98 5.00
N PRO A 239 -1.67 22.51 4.21
CA PRO A 239 -1.71 22.74 2.77
C PRO A 239 -1.74 24.22 2.36
N ASP A 240 -2.31 25.09 3.19
CA ASP A 240 -2.44 26.53 2.96
C ASP A 240 -1.16 27.33 3.26
N ALA A 241 -0.14 26.70 3.84
CA ALA A 241 1.16 27.34 4.01
C ALA A 241 1.79 27.67 2.64
N GLU A 242 2.41 28.85 2.55
CA GLU A 242 3.09 29.35 1.33
C GLU A 242 4.24 28.42 0.88
N ALA A 243 4.86 27.72 1.82
CA ALA A 243 5.85 26.68 1.56
C ALA A 243 5.87 25.67 2.72
N GLY A 244 6.22 24.43 2.40
CA GLY A 244 6.35 23.34 3.36
C GLY A 244 6.04 21.98 2.75
N ASN A 245 6.01 20.99 3.63
CA ASN A 245 5.63 19.63 3.31
C ASN A 245 4.44 19.25 4.18
N PHE A 246 3.33 18.84 3.57
CA PHE A 246 2.15 18.32 4.26
C PHE A 246 2.25 16.80 4.35
N GLY A 247 2.58 16.28 5.53
CA GLY A 247 2.81 14.86 5.73
C GLY A 247 1.54 14.14 6.17
N LEU A 248 1.24 13.01 5.52
CA LEU A 248 0.11 12.14 5.83
C LEU A 248 0.56 10.69 6.05
N ALA A 249 -0.01 10.03 7.05
CA ALA A 249 0.15 8.60 7.29
C ALA A 249 -1.18 7.86 7.07
N GLY A 250 -1.13 6.66 6.50
CA GLY A 250 -2.31 5.84 6.24
C GLY A 250 -2.00 4.34 6.20
N HIS A 251 -2.99 3.53 6.58
CA HIS A 251 -2.86 2.07 6.57
C HIS A 251 -2.69 1.51 5.15
N ARG A 252 -1.90 0.43 5.06
CA ARG A 252 -1.64 -0.28 3.80
C ARG A 252 -2.60 -1.44 3.53
N ASN A 253 -3.00 -2.16 4.57
CA ASN A 253 -3.68 -3.47 4.42
C ASN A 253 -4.89 -3.66 5.34
N THR A 254 -5.14 -2.73 6.26
CA THR A 254 -6.23 -2.84 7.24
C THR A 254 -6.97 -1.53 7.37
N HIS A 255 -8.10 -1.58 8.07
CA HIS A 255 -8.95 -0.43 8.38
C HIS A 255 -9.21 0.46 7.16
N GLY A 256 -9.70 -0.13 6.07
CA GLY A 256 -10.06 0.57 4.85
C GLY A 256 -8.88 0.88 3.91
N GLU A 257 -7.65 0.60 4.36
CA GLU A 257 -6.44 0.50 3.54
C GLU A 257 -6.23 1.65 2.51
N PRO A 258 -6.38 2.93 2.93
CA PRO A 258 -6.41 4.06 1.98
C PRO A 258 -5.13 4.19 1.16
N PHE A 259 -4.00 3.68 1.66
CA PHE A 259 -2.71 3.76 0.97
C PHE A 259 -2.21 2.44 0.40
N ARG A 260 -3.07 1.42 0.26
CA ARG A 260 -2.68 0.11 -0.30
C ARG A 260 -1.98 0.19 -1.65
N TYR A 261 -2.45 1.08 -2.53
CA TYR A 261 -2.00 1.13 -3.91
C TYR A 261 -1.28 2.44 -4.27
N ILE A 262 -0.75 3.18 -3.30
CA ILE A 262 0.00 4.42 -3.62
C ILE A 262 1.28 4.14 -4.43
N ASN A 263 1.80 2.89 -4.44
CA ASN A 263 2.87 2.44 -5.33
C ASN A 263 2.46 2.38 -6.81
N LYS A 264 1.16 2.43 -7.12
CA LYS A 264 0.64 2.45 -8.50
C LYS A 264 0.47 3.87 -9.04
N LEU A 265 0.75 4.89 -8.22
CA LEU A 265 0.80 6.26 -8.69
C LEU A 265 2.04 6.49 -9.56
N GLU A 266 1.84 7.24 -10.62
CA GLU A 266 2.82 7.63 -11.61
C GLU A 266 2.99 9.16 -11.59
N PRO A 267 4.16 9.67 -12.03
CA PRO A 267 4.38 11.10 -12.09
C PRO A 267 3.28 11.82 -12.87
N GLY A 268 2.65 12.81 -12.24
CA GLY A 268 1.54 13.58 -12.80
C GLY A 268 0.15 13.23 -12.27
N ASP A 269 -0.01 12.06 -11.63
CA ASP A 269 -1.30 11.65 -11.07
C ASP A 269 -1.78 12.61 -9.98
N PRO A 270 -3.08 12.99 -9.98
CA PRO A 270 -3.60 13.96 -9.04
C PRO A 270 -3.79 13.37 -7.64
N ILE A 271 -3.41 14.15 -6.63
CA ILE A 271 -3.69 13.94 -5.21
C ILE A 271 -4.34 15.24 -4.72
N VAL A 272 -5.63 15.22 -4.38
CA VAL A 272 -6.40 16.42 -4.07
C VAL A 272 -6.77 16.45 -2.60
N VAL A 273 -6.44 17.54 -1.91
CA VAL A 273 -6.87 17.80 -0.54
C VAL A 273 -8.00 18.82 -0.59
N GLU A 274 -9.19 18.41 -0.17
CA GLU A 274 -10.39 19.24 -0.04
C GLU A 274 -10.55 19.68 1.41
N THR A 275 -10.62 20.99 1.63
CA THR A 275 -10.95 21.59 2.94
C THR A 275 -12.29 22.31 2.87
N GLN A 276 -12.67 22.94 3.98
CA GLN A 276 -13.87 23.79 4.05
C GLN A 276 -13.87 24.88 2.96
N ASP A 277 -12.71 25.50 2.71
CA ASP A 277 -12.63 26.71 1.90
C ASP A 277 -11.94 26.52 0.56
N LYS A 278 -11.11 25.47 0.40
CA LYS A 278 -10.21 25.32 -0.73
C LYS A 278 -10.02 23.86 -1.17
N TYR A 279 -9.65 23.69 -2.42
CA TYR A 279 -9.06 22.49 -2.99
C TYR A 279 -7.57 22.75 -3.25
N PHE A 280 -6.72 21.85 -2.79
CA PHE A 280 -5.28 21.85 -3.05
C PHE A 280 -4.95 20.65 -3.93
N VAL A 281 -4.56 20.91 -5.17
CA VAL A 281 -4.23 19.85 -6.14
C VAL A 281 -2.73 19.68 -6.17
N TYR A 282 -2.28 18.49 -5.78
CA TYR A 282 -0.92 18.03 -5.94
C TYR A 282 -0.84 17.05 -7.11
N LYS A 283 0.32 16.98 -7.75
CA LYS A 283 0.66 15.91 -8.69
C LYS A 283 1.77 15.05 -8.10
N MET A 284 1.62 13.74 -8.17
CA MET A 284 2.66 12.80 -7.79
C MET A 284 3.95 13.13 -8.56
N ALA A 285 5.09 13.12 -7.87
CA ALA A 285 6.38 13.51 -8.42
C ALA A 285 7.42 12.40 -8.30
N SER A 286 7.53 11.77 -7.13
CA SER A 286 8.54 10.74 -6.87
C SER A 286 8.10 9.76 -5.80
N ILE A 287 8.79 8.61 -5.74
CA ILE A 287 8.50 7.51 -4.82
C ILE A 287 9.81 6.95 -4.24
N LEU A 288 9.80 6.67 -2.94
CA LEU A 288 10.81 5.85 -2.27
C LEU A 288 10.10 4.57 -1.80
N PRO A 289 10.24 3.46 -2.56
CA PRO A 289 9.42 2.27 -2.34
C PRO A 289 9.69 1.58 -1.00
N VAL A 290 10.92 1.68 -0.48
CA VAL A 290 11.32 1.08 0.79
C VAL A 290 12.29 1.99 1.54
N THR A 291 11.98 2.30 2.80
CA THR A 291 12.86 3.00 3.74
C THR A 291 12.65 2.49 5.18
N SER A 292 13.63 2.74 6.05
CA SER A 292 13.51 2.49 7.49
C SER A 292 12.34 3.27 8.10
N PRO A 293 11.57 2.69 9.04
CA PRO A 293 10.55 3.43 9.81
C PRO A 293 11.11 4.62 10.60
N SER A 294 12.41 4.64 10.90
CA SER A 294 13.08 5.74 11.60
C SER A 294 13.52 6.88 10.68
N ASN A 295 13.34 6.77 9.36
CA ASN A 295 13.69 7.83 8.42
C ASN A 295 12.65 8.95 8.43
N VAL A 296 12.68 9.80 9.46
CA VAL A 296 11.76 10.92 9.61
C VAL A 296 12.06 12.08 8.66
N SER A 297 13.25 12.12 8.07
CA SER A 297 13.68 13.21 7.17
C SER A 297 12.92 13.28 5.83
N VAL A 298 12.12 12.25 5.54
CA VAL A 298 11.16 12.22 4.43
C VAL A 298 9.99 13.20 4.64
N LEU A 299 9.82 13.70 5.87
CA LEU A 299 8.81 14.68 6.27
C LEU A 299 9.36 16.10 6.41
N ASP A 300 10.67 16.31 6.21
CA ASP A 300 11.29 17.63 6.27
C ASP A 300 10.59 18.61 5.28
N PRO A 301 10.62 19.94 5.52
CA PRO A 301 9.99 20.92 4.63
C PRO A 301 10.45 20.84 3.17
N VAL A 302 11.72 20.47 2.95
CA VAL A 302 12.23 20.00 1.68
C VAL A 302 12.62 18.53 1.88
N PRO A 303 11.72 17.57 1.56
CA PRO A 303 11.87 16.20 2.03
C PRO A 303 13.08 15.53 1.40
N LYS A 304 13.93 14.92 2.23
CA LYS A 304 15.14 14.25 1.75
C LYS A 304 14.77 13.05 0.88
N GLN A 305 15.61 12.76 -0.11
CA GLN A 305 15.42 11.67 -1.11
C GLN A 305 14.25 11.85 -2.09
N SER A 306 13.42 12.88 -1.94
CA SER A 306 12.34 13.20 -2.89
C SER A 306 12.85 13.67 -4.26
N GLY A 307 14.07 14.21 -4.32
CA GLY A 307 14.64 14.89 -5.49
C GLY A 307 14.29 16.37 -5.60
N PHE A 308 13.48 16.92 -4.69
CA PHE A 308 13.21 18.36 -4.63
C PHE A 308 14.47 19.14 -4.21
N LYS A 309 14.71 20.28 -4.88
CA LYS A 309 15.97 21.04 -4.77
C LYS A 309 15.88 22.27 -3.85
N GLY A 310 14.70 22.62 -3.38
CA GLY A 310 14.48 23.82 -2.58
C GLY A 310 13.06 23.95 -2.04
N PRO A 311 12.74 25.07 -1.39
CA PRO A 311 11.41 25.34 -0.85
C PRO A 311 10.32 25.24 -1.91
N GLY A 312 9.17 24.71 -1.50
CA GLY A 312 7.99 24.55 -2.36
C GLY A 312 6.81 24.07 -1.52
N ARG A 313 5.71 23.71 -2.17
CA ARG A 313 4.51 23.18 -1.52
C ARG A 313 4.37 21.71 -1.87
N TYR A 314 4.70 20.85 -0.93
CA TYR A 314 4.82 19.41 -1.11
C TYR A 314 3.78 18.66 -0.28
N ILE A 315 3.45 17.45 -0.72
CA ILE A 315 2.68 16.49 0.05
C ILE A 315 3.51 15.20 0.16
N THR A 316 3.49 14.56 1.33
CA THR A 316 4.15 13.27 1.57
C THR A 316 3.14 12.26 2.07
N LEU A 317 2.99 11.13 1.38
CA LEU A 317 2.15 10.01 1.80
C LEU A 317 3.05 8.90 2.33
N THR A 318 2.82 8.44 3.56
CA THR A 318 3.60 7.39 4.20
C THR A 318 2.72 6.19 4.55
N THR A 319 3.24 4.98 4.30
CA THR A 319 2.54 3.75 4.64
C THR A 319 3.51 2.60 4.91
N CYS A 320 3.02 1.46 5.40
CA CYS A 320 3.83 0.27 5.64
C CYS A 320 4.16 -0.48 4.34
N THR A 321 5.31 -1.14 4.33
CA THR A 321 5.74 -2.02 3.23
C THR A 321 6.72 -3.09 3.74
N PRO A 322 6.79 -4.28 3.13
CA PRO A 322 5.84 -4.88 2.18
C PRO A 322 4.40 -5.01 2.74
N GLU A 323 3.48 -5.49 1.91
CA GLU A 323 2.10 -5.75 2.35
C GLU A 323 2.05 -6.75 3.53
N PHE A 324 1.09 -6.54 4.44
CA PHE A 324 0.85 -7.35 5.65
C PHE A 324 1.98 -7.34 6.69
N THR A 325 2.95 -6.45 6.55
CA THR A 325 4.03 -6.22 7.51
C THR A 325 4.20 -4.74 7.82
N SER A 326 4.91 -4.43 8.91
CA SER A 326 5.29 -3.07 9.32
C SER A 326 6.81 -2.87 9.35
N LYS A 327 7.58 -3.77 8.71
CA LYS A 327 9.05 -3.79 8.72
C LYS A 327 9.65 -2.50 8.16
N TYR A 328 9.13 -2.02 7.04
CA TYR A 328 9.62 -0.81 6.37
C TYR A 328 8.47 0.16 6.11
N ARG A 329 8.81 1.30 5.51
CA ARG A 329 7.86 2.29 5.01
C ARG A 329 8.05 2.54 3.53
N MET A 330 6.96 2.83 2.84
CA MET A 330 6.95 3.38 1.49
C MET A 330 6.52 4.84 1.57
N ILE A 331 7.16 5.68 0.76
CA ILE A 331 6.93 7.11 0.72
C ILE A 331 6.61 7.55 -0.71
N VAL A 332 5.53 8.32 -0.88
CA VAL A 332 5.21 9.00 -2.14
C VAL A 332 5.22 10.50 -1.89
N TRP A 333 5.86 11.26 -2.78
CA TRP A 333 5.85 12.70 -2.74
C TRP A 333 5.06 13.26 -3.92
N GLY A 334 4.32 14.34 -3.66
CA GLY A 334 3.68 15.16 -4.67
C GLY A 334 4.05 16.64 -4.52
N LYS A 335 3.84 17.41 -5.59
CA LYS A 335 4.04 18.86 -5.62
C LYS A 335 2.75 19.56 -5.99
N MET A 336 2.42 20.64 -5.29
CA MET A 336 1.19 21.40 -5.56
C MET A 336 1.27 22.07 -6.93
N VAL A 337 0.15 22.03 -7.66
CA VAL A 337 -0.02 22.66 -8.97
C VAL A 337 -1.21 23.62 -9.03
N GLU A 338 -2.19 23.48 -8.13
CA GLU A 338 -3.35 24.37 -8.06
C GLU A 338 -3.77 24.55 -6.60
N GLU A 339 -4.10 25.79 -6.25
CA GLU A 339 -4.89 26.13 -5.06
C GLU A 339 -6.16 26.83 -5.53
N ARG A 340 -7.31 26.23 -5.23
CA ARG A 340 -8.59 26.64 -5.78
C ARG A 340 -9.60 26.91 -4.66
N PRO A 341 -10.17 28.11 -4.55
CA PRO A 341 -11.29 28.36 -3.64
C PRO A 341 -12.48 27.45 -3.94
N ARG A 342 -13.13 26.92 -2.91
CA ARG A 342 -14.31 26.04 -3.03
C ARG A 342 -15.47 26.70 -3.79
N SER A 343 -15.57 28.03 -3.71
CA SER A 343 -16.54 28.83 -4.47
C SER A 343 -16.38 28.72 -5.99
N LYS A 344 -15.23 28.27 -6.50
CA LYS A 344 -15.00 28.00 -7.92
C LYS A 344 -15.40 26.58 -8.35
N GLY A 345 -16.00 25.79 -7.45
CA GLY A 345 -16.35 24.39 -7.70
C GLY A 345 -15.15 23.45 -7.68
N LYS A 346 -15.41 22.16 -7.92
CA LYS A 346 -14.39 21.09 -7.92
C LYS A 346 -13.32 21.35 -9.01
N PRO A 347 -12.05 21.01 -8.76
CA PRO A 347 -10.99 21.08 -9.78
C PRO A 347 -11.18 19.98 -10.84
N ASP A 348 -10.59 20.18 -12.03
CA ASP A 348 -10.67 19.26 -13.16
C ASP A 348 -10.29 17.82 -12.77
N ALA A 349 -9.30 17.69 -11.87
CA ALA A 349 -8.84 16.41 -11.34
C ALA A 349 -9.93 15.56 -10.64
N LEU A 350 -11.08 16.13 -10.26
CA LEU A 350 -12.18 15.42 -9.60
C LEU A 350 -13.44 15.26 -10.47
N VAL A 351 -13.39 15.68 -11.74
CA VAL A 351 -14.55 15.62 -12.67
C VAL A 351 -14.23 14.94 -14.00
N SER A 352 -12.97 14.58 -14.23
CA SER A 352 -12.47 13.94 -15.46
C SER A 352 -12.60 12.42 -15.46
#